data_AF-A0AAV7GAJ9-F1
#
_entry.id   AF-A0AAV7GAJ9-F1
#
_cell.length_a   1.000
_cell.length_b   1.000
_cell.length_c   1.000
_cell.angle_alpha   90.00
_cell.angle_beta   90.00
_cell.angle_gamma   90.00
#
_symmetry.space_group_name_H-M   'P 1'
#
loop_
_entity.id
_entity.type
_entity.pdbx_description
1 polymer ?
#
loop_
_entity_poly.entity_id
_entity_poly.type
_entity_poly.pdbx_seq_one_letter_code
_entity_poly.pdbx_strand_id
1 'polypeptide(L)'
;MAQPVVDAEYLKEIERARRDLRALISSKNCAPIMLRLAWHDAGTYDKATKTGGPNGSIRFEEEYSHGSNAGLKIAIDLLEPIKAKHPKITYADLYQLAGVVAVEVTGGPTIDFVPGRRDSSACPKEGRLPDAKKGSE
;
A
#
# COMPACT_ATOMS: atom_id res chain seq x y z
N MET A 1 0.25 -24.93 -7.28
CA MET A 1 -0.02 -23.54 -6.83
C MET A 1 -0.77 -23.63 -5.51
N ALA A 2 -0.38 -22.86 -4.50
CA ALA A 2 -1.13 -22.83 -3.24
C ALA A 2 -2.56 -22.33 -3.49
N GLN A 3 -3.54 -22.85 -2.76
CA GLN A 3 -4.93 -22.38 -2.88
C GLN A 3 -4.99 -20.87 -2.57
N PRO A 4 -5.84 -20.10 -3.28
CA PRO A 4 -6.01 -18.69 -2.97
C PRO A 4 -6.48 -18.54 -1.52
N VAL A 5 -5.78 -17.69 -0.77
CA VAL A 5 -6.07 -17.39 0.64
C VAL A 5 -7.42 -16.66 0.79
N VAL A 6 -7.96 -16.15 -0.32
CA VAL A 6 -9.17 -15.34 -0.38
C VAL A 6 -10.24 -16.00 -1.26
N ASP A 7 -11.51 -15.69 -0.97
CA ASP A 7 -12.64 -16.20 -1.73
C ASP A 7 -12.87 -15.45 -3.06
N ALA A 8 -13.77 -15.98 -3.89
CA ALA A 8 -14.09 -15.42 -5.19
C ALA A 8 -14.77 -14.04 -5.13
N GLU A 9 -15.42 -13.70 -4.01
CA GLU A 9 -16.04 -12.40 -3.82
C GLU A 9 -14.97 -11.34 -3.56
N TYR A 10 -13.99 -11.64 -2.73
CA TYR A 10 -12.83 -10.79 -2.47
C TYR A 10 -12.06 -10.48 -3.77
N LEU A 11 -11.85 -11.48 -4.62
CA LEU A 11 -11.21 -11.28 -5.93
C LEU A 11 -12.02 -10.32 -6.83
N LYS A 12 -13.34 -10.45 -6.87
CA LYS A 12 -14.20 -9.53 -7.62
C LYS A 12 -14.13 -8.11 -7.06
N GLU A 13 -14.00 -7.98 -5.74
CA GLU A 13 -13.89 -6.69 -5.07
C GLU A 13 -12.54 -6.03 -5.36
N ILE A 14 -11.44 -6.78 -5.38
CA ILE A 14 -10.11 -6.32 -5.82
C ILE A 14 -10.18 -5.73 -7.24
N GLU A 15 -10.85 -6.41 -8.17
CA GLU A 15 -11.00 -5.91 -9.54
C GLU A 15 -11.85 -4.63 -9.61
N ARG A 16 -12.85 -4.48 -8.74
CA ARG A 16 -13.62 -3.24 -8.61
C ARG A 16 -12.75 -2.11 -8.07
N ALA A 17 -12.02 -2.36 -6.98
CA ALA A 17 -11.10 -1.39 -6.40
C ALA A 17 -10.00 -0.98 -7.38
N ARG A 18 -9.45 -1.90 -8.18
CA ARG A 18 -8.47 -1.62 -9.22
C ARG A 18 -8.98 -0.57 -10.23
N ARG A 19 -10.24 -0.67 -10.66
CA ARG A 19 -10.86 0.31 -11.57
C ARG A 19 -11.06 1.67 -10.90
N ASP A 20 -11.55 1.68 -9.68
CA ASP A 20 -11.76 2.90 -8.90
C ASP A 20 -10.43 3.62 -8.61
N LEU A 21 -9.38 2.87 -8.27
CA LEU A 21 -8.02 3.38 -8.12
C LEU A 21 -7.49 3.96 -9.43
N ARG A 22 -7.70 3.29 -10.57
CA ARG A 22 -7.26 3.79 -11.88
C ARG A 22 -7.88 5.16 -12.18
N ALA A 23 -9.18 5.31 -11.91
CA ALA A 23 -9.91 6.56 -12.08
C ALA A 23 -9.40 7.66 -11.13
N LEU A 24 -9.25 7.34 -9.84
CA LEU A 24 -8.74 8.27 -8.84
C LEU A 24 -7.32 8.77 -9.19
N ILE A 25 -6.41 7.84 -9.46
CA ILE A 25 -4.99 8.13 -9.66
C ILE A 25 -4.79 8.98 -10.92
N SER A 26 -5.49 8.65 -12.00
CA SER A 26 -5.41 9.41 -13.26
C SER A 26 -6.02 10.80 -13.11
N SER A 27 -7.18 10.92 -12.45
CA SER A 27 -7.87 12.21 -12.31
C SER A 27 -7.18 13.18 -11.35
N LYS A 28 -6.55 12.67 -10.29
CA LYS A 28 -5.83 13.48 -9.29
C LYS A 28 -4.34 13.64 -9.59
N ASN A 29 -3.83 13.01 -10.64
CA ASN A 29 -2.41 12.97 -10.99
C ASN A 29 -1.52 12.61 -9.78
N CYS A 30 -1.94 11.59 -9.01
CA CYS A 30 -1.32 11.25 -7.74
C CYS A 30 -0.57 9.91 -7.76
N ALA A 31 -0.21 9.40 -8.94
CA ALA A 31 0.54 8.13 -9.07
C ALA A 31 1.84 8.12 -8.24
N PRO A 32 2.68 9.17 -8.21
CA PRO A 32 3.92 9.15 -7.43
C PRO A 32 3.71 8.95 -5.93
N ILE A 33 2.69 9.59 -5.34
CA ILE A 33 2.44 9.47 -3.90
C ILE A 33 1.80 8.12 -3.53
N MET A 34 1.01 7.52 -4.43
CA MET A 34 0.47 6.17 -4.24
C MET A 34 1.56 5.11 -4.30
N LEU A 35 2.50 5.23 -5.25
CA LEU A 35 3.65 4.35 -5.33
C LEU A 35 4.55 4.51 -4.08
N ARG A 36 4.77 5.76 -3.63
CA ARG A 36 5.52 6.02 -2.39
C ARG A 36 4.82 5.41 -1.17
N LEU A 37 3.50 5.54 -1.04
CA LEU A 37 2.75 4.94 0.07
C LEU A 37 2.94 3.42 0.11
N ALA A 38 2.77 2.74 -1.03
CA ALA A 38 2.95 1.29 -1.12
C ALA A 38 4.39 0.86 -0.77
N TRP A 39 5.39 1.60 -1.25
CA TRP A 39 6.80 1.38 -0.92
C TRP A 39 7.08 1.56 0.58
N HIS A 40 6.59 2.64 1.19
CA HIS A 40 6.86 2.94 2.60
C HIS A 40 6.17 1.96 3.56
N ASP A 41 4.97 1.47 3.23
CA ASP A 41 4.32 0.40 3.99
C ASP A 41 5.15 -0.90 3.91
N ALA A 42 5.57 -1.29 2.71
CA ALA A 42 6.34 -2.52 2.48
C ALA A 42 7.77 -2.48 3.05
N GLY A 43 8.43 -1.33 2.96
CA GLY A 43 9.86 -1.14 3.24
C GLY A 43 10.25 -1.24 4.72
N THR A 44 9.28 -1.45 5.62
CA THR A 44 9.53 -1.60 7.06
C THR A 44 9.77 -3.05 7.49
N TYR A 45 9.70 -4.02 6.57
CA TYR A 45 9.85 -5.43 6.89
C TYR A 45 11.26 -5.77 7.39
N ASP A 46 11.35 -6.43 8.53
CA ASP A 46 12.58 -7.01 9.05
C ASP A 46 12.50 -8.54 9.01
N LYS A 47 13.44 -9.18 8.28
CA LYS A 47 13.46 -10.64 8.09
C LYS A 47 13.78 -11.39 9.38
N ALA A 48 14.59 -10.82 10.27
CA ALA A 48 15.04 -11.50 11.49
C ALA A 48 13.89 -11.64 12.50
N THR A 49 13.14 -10.56 12.72
CA THR A 49 12.02 -10.51 13.67
C THR A 49 10.67 -10.81 13.02
N LYS A 50 10.58 -10.81 11.68
CA LYS A 50 9.34 -10.96 10.89
C LYS A 50 8.29 -9.91 11.25
N THR A 51 8.74 -8.68 11.54
CA THR A 51 7.87 -7.55 11.89
C THR A 51 7.89 -6.48 10.79
N GLY A 52 6.84 -5.66 10.73
CA GLY A 52 6.66 -4.66 9.67
C GLY A 52 6.25 -5.28 8.33
N GLY A 53 6.42 -4.52 7.25
CA GLY A 53 6.07 -4.94 5.90
C GLY A 53 4.67 -4.52 5.45
N PRO A 54 4.22 -4.95 4.26
CA PRO A 54 3.03 -4.45 3.59
C PRO A 54 1.76 -4.98 4.26
N ASN A 55 1.41 -4.42 5.41
CA ASN A 55 0.35 -4.87 6.29
C ASN A 55 -0.60 -3.71 6.67
N GLY A 56 -0.50 -2.58 5.97
CA GLY A 56 -1.38 -1.44 6.15
C GLY A 56 -1.17 -0.66 7.44
N SER A 57 -0.15 -0.97 8.25
CA SER A 57 0.12 -0.26 9.51
C SER A 57 0.40 1.23 9.31
N ILE A 58 0.88 1.61 8.11
CA ILE A 58 1.16 3.02 7.79
C ILE A 58 -0.05 3.96 7.92
N ARG A 59 -1.27 3.42 8.04
CA ARG A 59 -2.50 4.19 8.30
C ARG A 59 -2.57 4.79 9.71
N PHE A 60 -1.82 4.25 10.67
CA PHE A 60 -1.83 4.69 12.07
C PHE A 60 -1.00 5.97 12.26
N GLU A 61 -1.44 6.83 13.18
CA GLU A 61 -0.80 8.13 13.44
C GLU A 61 0.64 7.99 13.89
N GLU A 62 0.92 6.97 14.67
CA GLU A 62 2.26 6.62 15.12
C GLU A 62 3.20 6.40 13.93
N GLU A 63 2.73 5.77 12.85
CA GLU A 63 3.58 5.43 11.70
C GLU A 63 3.59 6.50 10.61
N TYR A 64 2.44 7.11 10.25
CA TYR A 64 2.45 8.16 9.22
C TYR A 64 3.15 9.44 9.70
N SER A 65 3.35 9.59 11.02
CA SER A 65 4.09 10.72 11.62
C SER A 65 5.61 10.50 11.68
N HIS A 66 6.11 9.31 11.33
CA HIS A 66 7.56 9.10 11.15
C HIS A 66 8.13 10.11 10.14
N GLY A 67 9.34 10.61 10.37
CA GLY A 67 9.96 11.64 9.54
C GLY A 67 10.11 11.22 8.07
N SER A 68 10.42 9.94 7.82
CA SER A 68 10.47 9.38 6.46
C SER A 68 9.10 9.34 5.75
N ASN A 69 8.01 9.36 6.51
CA ASN A 69 6.63 9.24 6.02
C ASN A 69 5.93 10.60 5.87
N ALA A 70 6.65 11.71 6.09
CA ALA A 70 6.11 13.06 5.94
C ALA A 70 5.32 13.22 4.62
N GLY A 71 4.07 13.69 4.74
CA GLY A 71 3.14 13.88 3.63
C GLY A 71 2.31 12.66 3.21
N LEU A 72 2.59 11.45 3.69
CA LEU A 72 1.84 10.25 3.28
C LEU A 72 0.41 10.19 3.82
N LYS A 73 0.09 10.98 4.85
CA LYS A 73 -1.30 11.19 5.29
C LYS A 73 -2.21 11.66 4.14
N ILE A 74 -1.69 12.45 3.20
CA ILE A 74 -2.43 12.90 2.02
C ILE A 74 -2.86 11.70 1.16
N ALA A 75 -1.98 10.73 0.94
CA ALA A 75 -2.30 9.54 0.16
C ALA A 75 -3.30 8.63 0.88
N ILE A 76 -3.15 8.47 2.20
CA ILE A 76 -4.10 7.72 3.05
C ILE A 76 -5.50 8.34 2.93
N ASP A 77 -5.60 9.66 3.07
CA ASP A 77 -6.88 10.38 2.99
C ASP A 77 -7.53 10.29 1.60
N LEU A 78 -6.72 10.30 0.54
CA LEU A 78 -7.21 10.11 -0.83
C LEU A 78 -7.77 8.70 -1.06
N LEU A 79 -7.24 7.69 -0.36
CA LEU A 79 -7.68 6.30 -0.49
C LEU A 79 -8.87 5.94 0.41
N GLU A 80 -9.14 6.70 1.46
CA GLU A 80 -10.23 6.42 2.40
C GLU A 80 -11.61 6.32 1.73
N PRO A 81 -12.00 7.19 0.77
CA PRO A 81 -13.26 7.01 0.04
C PRO A 81 -13.31 5.71 -0.78
N ILE A 82 -12.18 5.23 -1.30
CA ILE A 82 -12.09 3.96 -2.02
C ILE A 82 -12.20 2.79 -1.04
N LYS A 83 -11.52 2.89 0.11
CA LYS A 83 -11.64 1.91 1.19
C LYS A 83 -13.09 1.77 1.68
N ALA A 84 -13.80 2.89 1.86
CA ALA A 84 -15.17 2.92 2.31
C ALA A 84 -16.13 2.24 1.31
N LYS A 85 -15.88 2.36 0.01
CA LYS A 85 -16.63 1.64 -1.04
C LYS A 85 -16.34 0.13 -1.05
N HIS A 86 -15.13 -0.27 -0.65
CA HIS A 86 -14.66 -1.66 -0.65
C HIS A 86 -14.31 -2.13 0.77
N PRO A 87 -15.31 -2.24 1.67
CA PRO A 87 -15.06 -2.52 3.09
C PRO A 87 -14.42 -3.89 3.31
N LYS A 88 -14.64 -4.86 2.40
CA LYS A 88 -14.07 -6.21 2.48
C LYS A 88 -12.56 -6.26 2.25
N ILE A 89 -12.01 -5.35 1.44
CA ILE A 89 -10.57 -5.33 1.13
C ILE A 89 -9.82 -4.74 2.32
N THR A 90 -8.73 -5.39 2.72
CA THR A 90 -7.83 -4.88 3.76
C THR A 90 -7.12 -3.60 3.32
N TYR A 91 -6.73 -2.75 4.27
CA TYR A 91 -5.88 -1.60 3.95
C TYR A 91 -4.56 -2.05 3.33
N ALA A 92 -3.98 -3.15 3.82
CA ALA A 92 -2.78 -3.75 3.29
C ALA A 92 -2.87 -4.08 1.79
N ASP A 93 -3.94 -4.76 1.36
CA ASP A 93 -4.13 -5.04 -0.07
C ASP A 93 -4.47 -3.78 -0.86
N LEU A 94 -5.26 -2.86 -0.30
CA LEU A 94 -5.63 -1.60 -0.98
C LEU A 94 -4.40 -0.74 -1.29
N TYR A 95 -3.49 -0.57 -0.35
CA TYR A 95 -2.29 0.26 -0.52
C TYR A 95 -1.33 -0.35 -1.55
N GLN A 96 -1.13 -1.67 -1.50
CA GLN A 96 -0.28 -2.36 -2.46
C GLN A 96 -0.91 -2.37 -3.87
N LEU A 97 -2.23 -2.52 -3.96
CA LEU A 97 -2.95 -2.40 -5.23
C LEU A 97 -2.84 -0.97 -5.79
N ALA A 98 -2.93 0.06 -4.95
CA ALA A 98 -2.74 1.45 -5.37
C ALA A 98 -1.33 1.70 -5.94
N GLY A 99 -0.29 1.10 -5.35
CA GLY A 99 1.07 1.14 -5.87
C GLY A 99 1.21 0.45 -7.24
N VAL A 100 0.62 -0.74 -7.40
CA VAL A 100 0.59 -1.46 -8.69
C VAL A 100 -0.11 -0.63 -9.76
N VAL A 101 -1.31 -0.12 -9.46
CA VAL A 101 -2.08 0.70 -10.40
C VAL A 101 -1.33 1.99 -10.74
N ALA A 102 -0.63 2.61 -9.79
CA ALA A 102 0.17 3.80 -10.04
C ALA A 102 1.27 3.58 -11.10
N VAL A 103 1.93 2.41 -11.08
CA VAL A 103 2.91 2.03 -12.11
C VAL A 103 2.22 1.79 -13.45
N GLU A 104 1.12 1.04 -13.47
CA GLU A 104 0.39 0.74 -14.71
C GLU A 104 -0.17 1.99 -15.42
N VAL A 105 -0.73 2.96 -14.68
CA VAL A 105 -1.32 4.17 -15.28
C VAL A 105 -0.28 5.15 -15.82
N THR A 106 0.96 5.06 -15.34
CA THR A 106 2.08 5.89 -15.81
C THR A 106 2.84 5.25 -16.97
N GLY A 107 2.35 4.13 -17.51
CA GLY A 107 2.97 3.42 -18.64
C GLY A 107 4.08 2.45 -18.25
N GLY A 108 4.20 2.13 -16.95
CA GLY A 108 5.12 1.12 -16.46
C GLY A 108 4.68 -0.31 -16.76
N PRO A 109 5.47 -1.30 -16.32
CA PRO A 109 5.17 -2.71 -16.55
C PRO A 109 3.91 -3.16 -15.78
N THR A 110 3.29 -4.24 -16.26
CA THR A 110 2.29 -4.97 -15.49
C THR A 110 2.98 -5.69 -14.32
N ILE A 111 2.47 -5.45 -13.11
CA ILE A 111 2.94 -6.12 -11.89
C ILE A 111 1.83 -7.06 -11.43
N ASP A 112 2.15 -8.35 -11.32
CA ASP A 112 1.22 -9.35 -10.81
C ASP A 112 0.82 -9.03 -9.37
N PHE A 113 -0.48 -8.92 -9.12
CA PHE A 113 -1.02 -8.65 -7.81
C PHE A 113 -1.69 -9.90 -7.23
N VAL A 114 -1.21 -10.34 -6.06
CA VAL A 114 -1.81 -11.44 -5.30
C VAL A 114 -2.44 -10.87 -4.02
N PRO A 115 -3.77 -10.98 -3.84
CA PRO A 115 -4.47 -10.52 -2.64
C PRO A 115 -4.34 -11.51 -1.47
N GLY A 116 -4.69 -11.03 -0.28
CA GLY A 116 -4.75 -11.82 0.96
C GLY A 116 -3.88 -11.28 2.09
N ARG A 117 -3.31 -10.07 1.96
CA ARG A 117 -2.60 -9.42 3.06
C ARG A 117 -3.59 -9.08 4.16
N ARG A 118 -3.15 -9.25 5.41
CA ARG A 118 -3.95 -8.92 6.60
C ARG A 118 -3.49 -7.59 7.17
N ASP A 119 -4.44 -6.82 7.67
CA ASP A 119 -4.15 -5.58 8.36
C ASP A 119 -3.45 -5.87 9.70
N SER A 120 -2.35 -5.17 9.94
CA SER A 120 -1.69 -5.16 11.23
C SER A 120 -2.47 -4.31 12.24
N SER A 121 -2.38 -4.70 13.51
CA SER A 121 -2.82 -3.91 14.68
C SER A 121 -1.68 -3.17 15.36
N ALA A 122 -0.44 -3.30 14.87
CA ALA A 122 0.75 -2.70 15.46
C ALA A 122 1.63 -2.03 14.39
N CYS A 123 2.28 -0.94 14.79
CA CYS A 123 3.23 -0.20 13.96
C CYS A 123 4.66 -0.69 14.20
N PRO A 124 5.50 -0.78 13.15
CA PRO A 124 6.94 -0.94 13.32
C PRO A 124 7.53 0.32 13.97
N LYS A 125 8.67 0.16 14.65
CA LYS A 125 9.45 1.30 15.13
C LYS A 125 10.01 2.11 13.95
N GLU A 126 10.12 3.42 14.13
CA GLU A 126 10.79 4.31 13.17
C GLU A 126 12.24 3.90 12.88
N GLY A 127 12.76 4.29 11.72
CA GLY A 127 14.18 4.16 11.36
C GLY A 127 14.52 2.95 10.50
N ARG A 128 13.53 2.22 10.00
CA ARG A 128 13.73 1.06 9.10
C ARG A 128 13.86 1.44 7.62
N LEU A 129 13.30 2.59 7.23
CA LEU A 129 13.38 3.07 5.85
C LEU A 129 14.76 3.69 5.56
N PRO A 130 15.21 3.65 4.30
CA PRO A 130 16.54 4.13 3.92
C PRO A 130 16.69 5.64 4.11
N ASP A 131 17.91 6.06 4.47
CA ASP A 131 18.30 7.46 4.58
C ASP A 131 18.86 7.96 3.24
N ALA A 132 18.23 8.98 2.67
CA ALA A 132 18.62 9.56 1.38
C ALA A 132 20.03 10.17 1.37
N LYS A 133 20.65 10.41 2.53
CA LYS A 133 22.02 10.93 2.65
C LYS A 133 23.10 9.85 2.68
N LYS A 134 22.71 8.57 2.70
CA LYS A 134 23.65 7.44 2.80
C LYS A 134 23.76 6.69 1.47
N GLY A 135 24.92 6.09 1.25
CA GLY A 135 25.16 5.16 0.15
C GLY A 135 24.72 3.73 0.50
N SER A 136 25.03 2.78 -0.37
CA SER A 136 24.72 1.35 -0.21
C SER A 136 25.78 0.55 0.55
N GLU A 137 26.74 1.24 1.20
CA GLU A 137 27.92 0.62 1.83
C GLU A 137 27.70 0.22 3.29
#